data_AF-A0A354MTF6-F1
#
_entry.id   AF-A0A354MTF6-F1
#
_cell.length_a   1.000
_cell.length_b   1.000
_cell.length_c   1.000
_cell.angle_alpha   90.00
_cell.angle_beta   90.00
_cell.angle_gamma   90.00
#
_symmetry.space_group_name_H-M   'P 1'
#
loop_
_entity.id
_entity.type
_entity.pdbx_description
1 polymer ?
#
loop_
_entity_poly.entity_id
_entity_poly.type
_entity_poly.pdbx_seq_one_letter_code
_entity_poly.pdbx_strand_id
1 'polypeptide(L)' 'MRVDEKGFLYCPVCGGRTKTRVLSSTELHRFPLFCGRCKNESVIEYSGKSRSHEPERTPEKSVGSGFSFSGRER' A
#
# COMPACT_ATOMS: atom_id res chain seq x y z
N MET A 1 -1.24 -6.92 -11.00
CA MET A 1 -2.63 -7.38 -10.83
C MET A 1 -3.47 -6.70 -11.88
N ARG A 2 -4.21 -7.45 -12.71
CA ARG A 2 -5.09 -6.87 -13.75
C ARG A 2 -6.54 -6.92 -13.27
N VAL A 3 -7.35 -5.98 -13.71
CA VAL A 3 -8.78 -5.90 -13.39
C VAL A 3 -9.56 -5.91 -14.70
N ASP A 4 -10.58 -6.78 -14.83
CA ASP A 4 -11.51 -6.76 -15.96
C ASP A 4 -12.40 -5.51 -15.93
N GLU A 5 -13.03 -5.15 -17.06
CA GLU A 5 -14.11 -4.14 -17.12
C GLU A 5 -15.26 -4.42 -16.14
N LYS A 6 -15.47 -5.69 -15.76
CA LYS A 6 -16.48 -6.12 -14.79
C LYS A 6 -15.99 -6.11 -13.33
N GLY A 7 -14.75 -5.66 -13.10
CA GLY A 7 -14.13 -5.58 -11.77
C GLY A 7 -13.52 -6.88 -11.25
N PHE A 8 -13.35 -7.91 -12.08
CA PHE A 8 -12.72 -9.17 -11.63
C PHE A 8 -11.21 -9.03 -11.57
N LEU A 9 -10.62 -9.56 -10.49
CA LEU A 9 -9.18 -9.50 -10.28
C LEU A 9 -8.51 -10.71 -10.95
N TYR A 10 -7.39 -10.47 -11.60
CA TYR A 10 -6.51 -11.52 -12.09
C TYR A 10 -5.32 -11.70 -11.18
N CYS A 11 -5.00 -12.97 -10.91
CA CYS A 11 -3.81 -13.32 -10.14
C CYS A 11 -2.56 -12.79 -10.85
N PRO A 12 -1.68 -12.03 -10.16
CA PRO A 12 -0.45 -11.51 -10.76
C PRO A 12 0.57 -12.61 -11.11
N VAL A 13 0.45 -13.80 -10.51
CA VAL A 13 1.40 -14.91 -10.69
C VAL A 13 1.07 -15.74 -11.93
N CYS A 14 -0.20 -16.16 -12.09
CA CYS A 14 -0.61 -17.06 -13.18
C CYS A 14 -1.54 -16.43 -14.22
N GLY A 15 -2.01 -15.19 -14.02
CA GLY A 15 -3.04 -14.59 -14.88
C GLY A 15 -4.39 -15.30 -14.84
N GLY A 16 -4.65 -16.13 -13.83
CA GLY A 16 -5.96 -16.77 -13.64
C GLY A 16 -7.01 -15.79 -13.13
N ARG A 17 -8.24 -15.90 -13.66
CA ARG A 17 -9.40 -15.16 -13.11
C ARG A 17 -9.64 -15.61 -11.67
N THR A 18 -9.70 -14.66 -10.76
CA THR A 18 -10.06 -14.91 -9.36
C THR A 18 -11.56 -14.71 -9.17
N LYS A 19 -12.13 -15.28 -8.11
CA LYS A 19 -13.56 -15.09 -7.77
C LYS A 19 -13.83 -13.73 -7.11
N THR A 20 -12.80 -12.96 -6.82
CA THR A 20 -12.91 -11.67 -6.16
C THR A 20 -13.26 -10.58 -7.17
N ARG A 21 -14.37 -9.89 -6.91
CA ARG A 21 -14.82 -8.71 -7.67
C ARG A 21 -14.61 -7.46 -6.83
N VAL A 22 -14.09 -6.41 -7.44
CA VAL A 22 -13.95 -5.08 -6.84
C VAL A 22 -14.79 -4.09 -7.64
N LEU A 23 -15.43 -3.16 -6.94
CA LEU A 23 -16.14 -2.04 -7.55
C LEU A 23 -15.25 -0.81 -7.57
N SER A 24 -15.63 0.19 -8.34
CA SER A 24 -14.96 1.50 -8.40
C SER A 24 -14.93 2.21 -7.04
N SER A 25 -15.83 1.88 -6.12
CA SER A 25 -15.87 2.44 -4.76
C SER A 25 -15.21 1.56 -3.70
N THR A 26 -14.72 0.37 -4.06
CA THR A 26 -14.16 -0.58 -3.10
C THR A 26 -12.72 -0.22 -2.75
N GLU A 27 -12.41 -0.25 -1.46
CA GLU A 27 -11.05 -0.16 -0.94
C GLU A 27 -10.71 -1.47 -0.21
N LEU A 28 -9.62 -2.11 -0.64
CA LEU A 28 -9.06 -3.31 -0.03
C LEU A 28 -7.69 -2.94 0.55
N HIS A 29 -7.56 -3.06 1.87
CA HIS A 29 -6.29 -2.93 2.57
C HIS A 29 -5.81 -4.30 3.03
N ARG A 30 -4.56 -4.63 2.70
CA ARG A 30 -3.90 -5.91 3.05
C ARG A 30 -4.80 -7.14 2.84
N PHE A 31 -5.52 -7.17 1.72
CA PHE A 31 -6.49 -8.23 1.47
C PHE A 31 -5.76 -9.48 0.93
N PRO A 32 -5.85 -10.64 1.60
CA PRO A 32 -5.25 -11.87 1.13
C PRO A 32 -6.07 -12.43 -0.04
N LEU A 33 -5.57 -12.24 -1.27
CA LEU A 33 -6.18 -12.79 -2.46
C LEU A 33 -5.68 -14.21 -2.69
N PHE A 34 -6.58 -15.19 -2.58
CA PHE A 34 -6.28 -16.59 -2.83
C PHE A 34 -6.47 -16.94 -4.31
N CYS A 35 -5.47 -17.57 -4.91
CA CYS A 35 -5.57 -18.11 -6.26
C CYS A 35 -5.69 -19.63 -6.24
N GLY A 36 -6.84 -20.17 -6.65
CA GLY A 36 -7.06 -21.62 -6.73
C GLY A 36 -6.13 -22.37 -7.71
N ARG A 37 -5.48 -21.68 -8.65
CA ARG A 37 -4.46 -22.27 -9.54
C ARG A 37 -3.08 -22.32 -8.89
N CYS A 38 -2.64 -21.23 -8.27
CA CYS A 38 -1.34 -21.17 -7.62
C CYS A 38 -1.33 -21.83 -6.23
N LYS A 39 -2.50 -22.01 -5.62
CA LYS A 39 -2.69 -22.40 -4.21
C LYS A 39 -1.93 -21.50 -3.22
N ASN A 40 -1.56 -20.30 -3.67
CA ASN A 40 -0.89 -19.28 -2.87
C ASN A 40 -1.83 -18.13 -2.61
N GLU A 41 -1.65 -17.52 -1.46
CA GLU A 41 -2.24 -16.26 -1.08
C GLU A 41 -1.26 -15.12 -1.40
N SER A 42 -1.80 -14.04 -1.97
CA SER A 42 -1.05 -12.83 -2.26
C SER A 42 -1.77 -11.66 -1.61
N VAL A 43 -1.06 -10.92 -0.77
CA VAL A 43 -1.61 -9.70 -0.15
C VAL A 43 -1.67 -8.62 -1.21
N ILE A 44 -2.87 -8.08 -1.44
CA ILE A 44 -3.11 -7.02 -2.40
C ILE A 44 -3.70 -5.79 -1.71
N GLU A 45 -3.39 -4.63 -2.27
CA GLU A 45 -4.01 -3.37 -1.93
C GLU A 45 -4.69 -2.81 -3.18
N TYR A 46 -5.97 -2.49 -3.07
CA TYR A 46 -6.77 -1.93 -4.16
C TYR A 46 -7.53 -0.74 -3.62
N SER A 47 -7.20 0.45 -4.11
CA SER A 47 -7.94 1.67 -3.76
C SER A 47 -8.65 2.18 -5.00
N GLY A 48 -9.99 2.11 -5.01
CA GLY A 48 -10.84 2.62 -6.09
C GLY A 48 -10.88 4.16 -6.22
N LYS A 49 -9.86 4.87 -5.74
CA LYS A 49 -9.85 6.34 -5.71
C LYS A 49 -8.61 6.85 -6.42
N SER A 50 -8.82 7.64 -7.46
CA SER A 50 -7.81 8.50 -8.05
C SER A 50 -7.28 9.47 -6.99
N ARG A 51 -6.11 9.13 -6.43
CA ARG A 51 -5.16 9.99 -5.72
C ARG A 51 -5.76 11.18 -4.94
N SER A 52 -5.91 10.97 -3.64
CA SER A 52 -5.62 12.01 -2.65
C SER A 52 -4.55 11.47 -1.72
N HIS A 53 -3.30 11.48 -2.19
CA HIS A 53 -2.14 11.33 -1.32
C HIS A 53 -2.08 12.57 -0.43
N GLU A 54 -2.45 12.44 0.84
CA GLU A 54 -1.63 13.07 1.89
C GLU A 54 -0.67 11.95 2.33
N PRO A 55 0.61 11.99 1.95
CA PRO A 55 1.57 11.01 2.44
C PRO A 55 1.69 11.17 3.95
N GLU A 56 1.51 10.05 4.66
CA GLU A 56 1.71 9.96 6.10
C GLU A 56 3.07 10.54 6.48
N ARG A 57 3.04 11.62 7.26
CA ARG A 57 4.22 12.19 7.90
C ARG A 57 4.84 11.10 8.76
N THR A 58 5.99 10.58 8.35
CA THR A 58 6.88 9.87 9.27
C THR A 58 7.60 10.92 10.12
N PRO A 59 7.35 11.06 11.44
CA PRO A 59 8.16 11.91 12.29
C PRO A 59 9.38 11.10 12.76
N GLU A 60 10.32 10.82 11.84
CA GLU A 60 11.56 10.14 12.20
C GLU A 60 12.75 10.98 11.81
N LYS A 61 12.97 12.07 12.54
CA LYS A 61 14.29 12.72 12.67
C LYS A 61 14.49 13.23 14.08
N SER A 62 14.68 12.29 14.99
CA SER A 62 15.44 12.50 16.22
C SER A 62 16.88 12.82 15.81
N VAL A 63 17.28 14.09 15.82
CA VAL A 63 18.70 14.45 15.85
C VAL A 63 18.97 15.22 17.13
N GLY A 64 19.37 14.45 18.15
CA GLY A 64 20.15 15.01 19.23
C GLY A 64 21.55 15.29 18.70
N SER A 65 22.00 16.53 18.81
CA SER A 65 23.41 16.90 18.64
C SER A 65 23.62 18.19 19.40
N GLY A 66 24.30 18.08 20.54
CA GLY A 66 24.73 19.23 21.33
C GLY A 66 25.69 20.11 20.52
N PHE A 67 25.58 21.41 20.73
CA PHE A 67 26.66 22.33 20.41
C PHE A 67 26.93 23.19 21.65
N SER A 68 28.10 22.95 22.24
CA SER A 68 28.66 23.66 23.37
C SER A 68 28.87 25.13 23.00
N PHE A 69 28.27 26.06 23.75
CA PHE A 69 28.72 27.45 23.71
C PHE A 69 29.75 27.67 24.82
N SER A 70 31.01 27.44 24.46
CA SER A 70 32.15 28.01 25.17
C SER A 70 32.30 29.48 24.78
N GLY A 71 32.23 30.36 25.78
CA GLY A 71 32.58 31.79 25.66
C GLY A 71 31.36 32.72 25.76
N ARG A 72 31.46 33.95 26.27
CA ARG A 72 32.60 34.78 26.66
C ARG A 72 32.00 36.11 27.16
N GLU A 73 32.42 36.58 28.34
CA GLU A 73 32.58 37.99 28.78
C GLU A 73 31.42 39.01 28.61
N ARG A 74 30.77 39.43 29.71
CA ARG A 74 30.96 40.74 30.40
C ARG A 74 29.98 40.90 31.57
#